data_AF-A0A536ETX0-F1
#
_entry.id   AF-A0A536ETX0-F1
#
_cell.length_a   1.000
_cell.length_b   1.000
_cell.length_c   1.000
_cell.angle_alpha   90.00
_cell.angle_beta   90.00
_cell.angle_gamma   90.00
#
_symmetry.space_group_name_H-M   'P 1'
#
loop_
_entity.id
_entity.type
_entity.pdbx_description
1 polymer ?
#
loop_
_entity_poly.entity_id
_entity_poly.type
_entity_poly.pdbx_seq_one_letter_code
_entity_poly.pdbx_strand_id
1 'polypeptide(L)'
;MLRQLAALTRPVQAAGPRALALAVYAGAMGEHHEARESGVEGVACVDDAARASSLLYRLWTATGNEALKEWAEGLLDFVLWMYAGDGLWHNFIFDWQGARNVDGPTSAAGINFWQARATHALAEANCSRDVVTRALDVAGAASPPSDVRAVHALSGAGEGRSAPTGGHQRGRSLRRRDRVRL
;
A
#
# COMPACT_ATOMS: atom_id res chain seq x y z
N MET A 1 3.50 -0.35 18.35
CA MET A 1 3.52 -0.69 16.91
C MET A 1 3.42 0.54 16.01
N LEU A 2 2.31 1.31 15.99
CA LEU A 2 2.17 2.47 15.08
C LEU A 2 3.25 3.55 15.22
N ARG A 3 3.72 3.83 16.45
CA ARG A 3 4.84 4.76 16.68
C ARG A 3 6.14 4.31 15.99
N GLN A 4 6.38 3.01 15.93
CA GLN A 4 7.55 2.46 15.25
C GLN A 4 7.44 2.64 13.74
N LEU A 5 6.28 2.33 13.15
CA LEU A 5 6.04 2.56 11.73
C LEU A 5 6.23 4.04 11.37
N ALA A 6 5.79 4.96 12.24
CA ALA A 6 5.95 6.39 12.03
C ALA A 6 7.43 6.79 12.04
N ALA A 7 8.22 6.24 12.95
CA ALA A 7 9.67 6.50 13.03
C ALA A 7 10.46 5.98 11.81
N LEU A 8 9.98 4.90 11.17
CA LEU A 8 10.56 4.32 9.97
C LEU A 8 10.09 4.99 8.68
N THR A 9 9.00 5.75 8.72
CA THR A 9 8.41 6.36 7.52
C THR A 9 9.21 7.59 7.08
N ARG A 10 9.50 7.67 5.78
CA ARG A 10 10.27 8.75 5.18
C ARG A 10 9.63 9.20 3.86
N PRO A 11 9.73 10.49 3.51
CA PRO A 11 9.33 10.96 2.20
C PRO A 11 10.30 10.47 1.12
N VAL A 12 9.75 10.13 -0.06
CA VAL A 12 10.52 9.77 -1.25
C VAL A 12 10.20 10.79 -2.34
N GLN A 13 10.96 11.89 -2.38
CA GLN A 13 10.63 13.04 -3.25
C GLN A 13 10.59 12.69 -4.73
N ALA A 14 11.44 11.76 -5.18
CA ALA A 14 11.44 11.27 -6.56
C ALA A 14 10.13 10.55 -6.95
N ALA A 15 9.39 10.03 -5.96
CA ALA A 15 8.10 9.36 -6.14
C ALA A 15 6.90 10.32 -6.04
N GLY A 16 7.15 11.60 -5.75
CA GLY A 16 6.12 12.64 -5.67
C GLY A 16 6.02 13.28 -4.29
N PRO A 17 5.28 14.41 -4.18
CA PRO A 17 5.30 15.26 -2.98
C PRO A 17 4.65 14.62 -1.75
N ARG A 18 3.84 13.58 -1.94
CA ARG A 18 3.17 12.83 -0.86
C ARG A 18 3.72 11.43 -0.67
N ALA A 19 4.68 11.01 -1.50
CA ALA A 19 5.13 9.62 -1.49
C ALA A 19 5.95 9.33 -0.24
N LEU A 20 5.63 8.21 0.38
CA LEU A 20 6.24 7.72 1.62
C LEU A 20 6.75 6.30 1.39
N ALA A 21 7.84 5.95 2.06
CA ALA A 21 8.27 4.55 2.19
C ALA A 21 8.78 4.29 3.62
N LEU A 22 8.91 3.01 3.98
CA LEU A 22 9.46 2.61 5.27
C LEU A 22 10.92 2.21 5.11
N ALA A 23 11.76 2.63 6.04
CA ALA A 23 13.11 2.11 6.17
C ALA A 23 13.07 0.61 6.51
N VAL A 24 13.78 -0.22 5.74
CA VAL A 24 13.80 -1.68 5.94
C VAL A 24 14.62 -2.05 7.18
N TYR A 25 15.80 -1.43 7.35
CA TYR A 25 16.65 -1.66 8.51
C TYR A 25 16.84 -0.38 9.31
N ALA A 26 16.67 -0.50 10.62
CA ALA A 26 17.00 0.55 11.55
C ALA A 26 17.80 0.02 12.75
N GLY A 27 18.84 0.75 13.15
CA GLY A 27 19.61 0.51 14.36
C GLY A 27 18.81 0.83 15.62
N ALA A 28 19.27 0.33 16.78
CA ALA A 28 18.58 0.49 18.07
C ALA A 28 18.36 1.97 18.48
N MET A 29 19.18 2.88 17.95
CA MET A 29 19.10 4.32 18.19
C MET A 29 18.28 5.09 17.13
N GLY A 30 17.61 4.37 16.22
CA GLY A 30 16.83 4.98 15.13
C GLY A 30 17.66 5.40 13.91
N GLU A 31 18.92 4.94 13.83
CA GLU A 31 19.76 4.97 12.63
C GLU A 31 19.10 4.12 11.53
N HIS A 32 19.29 4.45 10.26
CA HIS A 32 18.74 3.67 9.14
C HIS A 32 19.87 3.12 8.29
N HIS A 33 19.73 1.89 7.83
CA HIS A 33 20.76 1.20 7.06
C HIS A 33 20.19 0.59 5.78
N GLU A 34 21.06 0.38 4.81
CA GLU A 34 20.74 -0.42 3.62
C GLU A 34 20.63 -1.90 3.97
N ALA A 35 19.65 -2.55 3.36
CA ALA A 35 19.56 -3.99 3.24
C ALA A 35 20.76 -4.56 2.50
N ARG A 36 21.39 -5.60 3.06
CA ARG A 36 22.60 -6.22 2.50
C ARG A 36 22.62 -7.75 2.48
N GLU A 37 21.47 -8.39 2.68
CA GLU A 37 21.37 -9.85 2.87
C GLU A 37 21.79 -10.64 1.62
N SER A 38 21.43 -10.15 0.43
CA SER A 38 21.80 -10.75 -0.86
C SER A 38 22.68 -9.84 -1.73
N GLY A 39 23.48 -8.96 -1.09
CA GLY A 39 24.09 -7.78 -1.72
C GLY A 39 23.31 -6.51 -1.37
N VAL A 40 23.74 -5.32 -1.81
CA VAL A 40 23.04 -4.06 -1.50
C VAL A 40 21.65 -4.09 -2.14
N GLU A 41 20.60 -4.29 -1.33
CA GLU A 41 19.22 -4.36 -1.80
C GLU A 41 18.62 -2.95 -1.82
N GLY A 42 18.71 -2.22 -0.71
CA GLY A 42 18.28 -0.83 -0.63
C GLY A 42 17.82 -0.37 0.75
N VAL A 43 17.34 0.87 0.84
CA VAL A 43 16.86 1.47 2.11
C VAL A 43 15.36 1.31 2.34
N ALA A 44 14.56 1.13 1.29
CA ALA A 44 13.11 0.96 1.35
C ALA A 44 12.62 0.06 0.21
N CYS A 45 11.51 -0.65 0.41
CA CYS A 45 10.99 -1.60 -0.58
C CYS A 45 9.47 -1.60 -0.74
N VAL A 46 9.00 -2.10 -1.89
CA VAL A 46 7.58 -2.25 -2.24
C VAL A 46 6.88 -3.23 -1.30
N ASP A 47 7.54 -4.32 -0.90
CA ASP A 47 6.97 -5.31 0.02
C ASP A 47 6.53 -4.67 1.35
N ASP A 48 7.42 -3.87 1.97
CA ASP A 48 7.14 -3.19 3.23
C ASP A 48 6.07 -2.11 3.09
N ALA A 49 6.17 -1.28 2.04
CA ALA A 49 5.20 -0.23 1.78
C ALA A 49 3.79 -0.78 1.53
N ALA A 50 3.67 -1.84 0.73
CA ALA A 50 2.39 -2.50 0.44
C ALA A 50 1.75 -3.07 1.70
N ARG A 51 2.53 -3.82 2.51
CA ARG A 51 2.03 -4.37 3.79
C ARG A 51 1.58 -3.30 4.77
N ALA A 52 2.38 -2.24 4.91
CA ALA A 52 2.05 -1.14 5.81
C ALA A 52 0.82 -0.38 5.33
N SER A 53 0.67 -0.14 4.02
CA SER A 53 -0.53 0.48 3.45
C SER A 53 -1.79 -0.35 3.73
N SER A 54 -1.78 -1.65 3.46
CA SER A 54 -2.88 -2.56 3.80
C SER A 54 -3.27 -2.50 5.28
N LEU A 55 -2.28 -2.53 6.19
CA LEU A 55 -2.53 -2.38 7.63
C LEU A 55 -3.21 -1.04 7.96
N LEU A 56 -2.68 0.06 7.41
CA LEU A 56 -3.18 1.41 7.68
C LEU A 56 -4.59 1.62 7.12
N TYR A 57 -4.92 1.09 5.92
CA TYR A 57 -6.27 1.10 5.37
C TYR A 57 -7.27 0.33 6.23
N ARG A 58 -6.88 -0.83 6.76
CA ARG A 58 -7.73 -1.59 7.69
C ARG A 58 -7.97 -0.84 9.00
N LEU A 59 -6.93 -0.21 9.54
CA LEU A 59 -7.04 0.61 10.75
C LEU A 59 -7.89 1.86 10.52
N TRP A 60 -7.73 2.54 9.39
CA TRP A 60 -8.63 3.63 8.99
C TRP A 60 -10.06 3.14 8.90
N THR A 61 -10.32 2.03 8.22
CA THR A 61 -11.68 1.45 8.10
C THR A 61 -12.29 1.15 9.47
N ALA A 62 -11.49 0.66 10.43
CA ALA A 62 -11.95 0.33 11.78
C ALA A 62 -12.16 1.56 12.68
N THR A 63 -11.47 2.67 12.41
CA THR A 63 -11.41 3.82 13.34
C THR A 63 -11.97 5.13 12.78
N GLY A 64 -12.09 5.26 11.47
CA GLY A 64 -12.41 6.50 10.76
C GLY A 64 -11.32 7.57 10.84
N ASN A 65 -10.09 7.23 11.27
CA ASN A 65 -9.01 8.21 11.41
C ASN A 65 -8.36 8.51 10.05
N GLU A 66 -8.70 9.65 9.46
CA GLU A 66 -8.21 10.08 8.14
C GLU A 66 -6.68 10.20 8.03
N ALA A 67 -5.96 10.48 9.13
CA ALA A 67 -4.49 10.52 9.08
C ALA A 67 -3.87 9.15 8.75
N LEU A 68 -4.56 8.06 9.08
CA LEU A 68 -4.13 6.71 8.68
C LEU A 68 -4.33 6.47 7.19
N LYS A 69 -5.41 7.00 6.61
CA LYS A 69 -5.68 6.93 5.17
C LYS A 69 -4.66 7.75 4.38
N GLU A 70 -4.38 8.98 4.80
CA GLU A 70 -3.38 9.84 4.16
C GLU A 70 -1.99 9.19 4.15
N TRP A 71 -1.62 8.54 5.26
CA TRP A 71 -0.36 7.80 5.34
C TRP A 71 -0.36 6.57 4.43
N ALA A 72 -1.46 5.80 4.41
CA ALA A 72 -1.60 4.64 3.52
C ALA A 72 -1.50 5.04 2.05
N GLU A 73 -2.11 6.16 1.65
CA GLU A 73 -2.05 6.72 0.31
C GLU A 73 -0.63 7.16 -0.07
N GLY A 74 0.10 7.80 0.84
CA GLY A 74 1.50 8.15 0.59
C GLY A 74 2.39 6.92 0.33
N LEU A 75 2.13 5.81 1.04
CA LEU A 75 2.81 4.53 0.77
C LEU A 75 2.41 3.94 -0.59
N LEU A 76 1.15 4.09 -0.99
CA LEU A 76 0.71 3.64 -2.33
C LEU A 76 1.29 4.50 -3.45
N ASP A 77 1.50 5.80 -3.24
CA ASP A 77 2.19 6.66 -4.21
C ASP A 77 3.62 6.12 -4.48
N PHE A 78 4.33 5.64 -3.46
CA PHE A 78 5.62 4.94 -3.64
C PHE A 78 5.47 3.58 -4.37
N VAL A 79 4.48 2.76 -3.99
CA VAL A 79 4.22 1.47 -4.65
C VAL A 79 3.91 1.66 -6.14
N LEU A 80 3.08 2.64 -6.50
CA LEU A 80 2.77 2.95 -7.89
C LEU A 80 3.97 3.51 -8.64
N TRP A 81 4.78 4.35 -8.00
CA TRP A 81 6.00 4.86 -8.62
C TRP A 81 6.98 3.73 -8.95
N MET A 82 7.10 2.71 -8.10
CA MET A 82 7.95 1.53 -8.34
C MET A 82 7.43 0.54 -9.41
N TYR A 83 6.24 0.81 -9.98
CA TYR A 83 5.70 0.01 -11.09
C TYR A 83 6.65 0.06 -12.29
N ALA A 84 7.04 -1.12 -12.77
CA ALA A 84 7.97 -1.29 -13.89
C ALA A 84 7.25 -1.36 -15.25
N GLY A 85 5.91 -1.40 -15.25
CA GLY A 85 5.11 -1.71 -16.43
C GLY A 85 4.66 -3.18 -16.45
N ASP A 86 3.73 -3.49 -17.35
CA ASP A 86 3.27 -4.86 -17.66
C ASP A 86 2.88 -5.74 -16.46
N GLY A 87 2.34 -5.14 -15.41
CA GLY A 87 1.92 -5.86 -14.21
C GLY A 87 3.05 -6.23 -13.25
N LEU A 88 4.25 -5.66 -13.42
CA LEU A 88 5.45 -5.98 -12.65
C LEU A 88 6.01 -4.77 -11.88
N TRP A 89 6.77 -5.04 -10.82
CA TRP A 89 7.33 -4.02 -9.92
C TRP A 89 8.80 -4.29 -9.65
N HIS A 90 9.59 -3.20 -9.64
CA HIS A 90 10.86 -3.21 -8.92
C HIS A 90 10.60 -3.20 -7.42
N ASN A 91 11.48 -3.78 -6.60
CA ASN A 91 11.23 -3.86 -5.17
C ASN A 91 11.87 -2.70 -4.39
N PHE A 92 13.17 -2.46 -4.53
CA PHE A 92 13.95 -1.58 -3.66
C PHE A 92 14.37 -0.26 -4.32
N ILE A 93 14.58 0.76 -3.48
CA ILE A 93 15.42 1.93 -3.79
C ILE A 93 16.73 1.83 -3.01
N PHE A 94 17.85 2.17 -3.65
CA PHE A 94 19.17 2.20 -3.02
C PHE A 94 19.28 3.26 -1.94
N ASP A 95 18.64 4.40 -2.13
CA ASP A 95 18.76 5.57 -1.26
C ASP A 95 17.45 6.38 -1.18
N TRP A 96 17.41 7.35 -0.27
CA TRP A 96 16.27 8.26 -0.09
C TRP A 96 16.18 9.35 -1.18
N GLN A 97 17.17 9.45 -2.07
CA GLN A 97 17.06 10.26 -3.29
C GLN A 97 16.18 9.57 -4.33
N GLY A 98 15.91 8.27 -4.17
CA GLY A 98 15.01 7.50 -5.01
C GLY A 98 15.72 6.82 -6.18
N ALA A 99 16.99 6.48 -6.04
CA ALA A 99 17.64 5.61 -7.03
C ALA A 99 17.02 4.20 -6.96
N ARG A 100 16.27 3.77 -7.99
CA ARG A 100 15.65 2.43 -8.02
C ARG A 100 16.70 1.35 -8.24
N ASN A 101 16.60 0.27 -7.48
CA ASN A 101 17.37 -0.94 -7.73
C ASN A 101 16.67 -1.78 -8.81
N VAL A 102 17.12 -1.69 -10.05
CA VAL A 102 16.46 -2.36 -11.19
C VAL A 102 17.03 -3.75 -11.51
N ASP A 103 18.28 -4.00 -11.10
CA ASP A 103 19.04 -5.20 -11.49
C ASP A 103 19.26 -6.20 -10.34
N GLY A 104 19.09 -5.77 -9.09
CA GLY A 104 19.34 -6.61 -7.91
C GLY A 104 18.42 -7.84 -7.88
N PRO A 105 18.90 -9.02 -7.43
CA PRO A 105 18.12 -10.26 -7.47
C PRO A 105 16.84 -10.21 -6.61
N THR A 106 16.83 -9.38 -5.56
CA THR A 106 15.68 -9.14 -4.68
C THR A 106 14.86 -7.92 -5.09
N SER A 107 15.16 -7.33 -6.26
CA SER A 107 14.55 -6.08 -6.74
C SER A 107 14.16 -6.06 -8.21
N ALA A 108 14.76 -6.90 -9.05
CA ALA A 108 14.43 -7.01 -10.46
C ALA A 108 12.95 -7.37 -10.65
N ALA A 109 12.30 -6.75 -11.64
CA ALA A 109 10.88 -6.93 -11.87
C ALA A 109 10.54 -8.39 -12.23
N GLY A 110 9.54 -8.96 -11.57
CA GLY A 110 9.13 -10.35 -11.75
C GLY A 110 7.88 -10.72 -10.96
N ILE A 111 7.39 -11.94 -11.18
CA ILE A 111 6.18 -12.48 -10.54
C ILE A 111 6.54 -13.13 -9.21
N ASN A 112 6.58 -12.29 -8.19
CA ASN A 112 7.21 -12.57 -6.92
C ASN A 112 6.29 -12.12 -5.76
N PHE A 113 6.69 -12.36 -4.52
CA PHE A 113 5.86 -12.00 -3.36
C PHE A 113 5.62 -10.48 -3.23
N TRP A 114 6.59 -9.63 -3.56
CA TRP A 114 6.41 -8.17 -3.51
C TRP A 114 5.44 -7.68 -4.60
N GLN A 115 5.52 -8.24 -5.81
CA GLN A 115 4.58 -7.95 -6.89
C GLN A 115 3.15 -8.34 -6.50
N ALA A 116 2.97 -9.52 -5.90
CA ALA A 116 1.65 -9.97 -5.47
C ALA A 116 1.08 -9.08 -4.35
N ARG A 117 1.92 -8.65 -3.40
CA ARG A 117 1.52 -7.74 -2.31
C ARG A 117 1.24 -6.32 -2.80
N ALA A 118 1.99 -5.80 -3.77
CA ALA A 118 1.68 -4.53 -4.42
C ALA A 118 0.30 -4.58 -5.08
N THR A 119 0.05 -5.65 -5.84
CA THR A 119 -1.26 -5.91 -6.47
C THR A 119 -2.38 -5.94 -5.43
N HIS A 120 -2.16 -6.66 -4.32
CA HIS A 120 -3.14 -6.76 -3.25
C HIS A 120 -3.42 -5.43 -2.56
N ALA A 121 -2.39 -4.65 -2.23
CA ALA A 121 -2.55 -3.36 -1.56
C ALA A 121 -3.33 -2.36 -2.45
N LEU A 122 -3.03 -2.34 -3.76
CA LEU A 122 -3.78 -1.52 -4.72
C LEU A 122 -5.23 -1.96 -4.86
N ALA A 123 -5.48 -3.27 -4.93
CA ALA A 123 -6.84 -3.82 -4.98
C ALA A 123 -7.63 -3.50 -3.70
N GLU A 124 -7.03 -3.65 -2.53
CA GLU A 124 -7.64 -3.35 -1.22
C GLU A 124 -7.99 -1.86 -1.08
N ALA A 125 -7.15 -0.97 -1.62
CA ALA A 125 -7.41 0.46 -1.67
C ALA A 125 -8.34 0.89 -2.82
N ASN A 126 -8.78 -0.05 -3.69
CA ASN A 126 -9.50 0.23 -4.93
C ASN A 126 -8.81 1.33 -5.78
N CYS A 127 -7.48 1.24 -5.87
CA CYS A 127 -6.61 2.20 -6.55
C CYS A 127 -6.02 1.57 -7.82
N SER A 128 -5.88 2.36 -8.89
CA SER A 128 -5.20 1.95 -10.15
C SER A 128 -5.68 0.61 -10.70
N ARG A 129 -6.99 0.48 -10.92
CA ARG A 129 -7.64 -0.77 -11.33
C ARG A 129 -7.02 -1.39 -12.59
N ASP A 130 -6.63 -0.58 -13.57
CA ASP A 130 -6.00 -1.09 -14.79
C ASP A 130 -4.62 -1.72 -14.53
N VAL A 131 -3.87 -1.20 -13.57
CA VAL A 131 -2.60 -1.78 -13.10
C VAL A 131 -2.87 -3.10 -12.38
N VAL A 132 -3.88 -3.14 -11.52
CA VAL A 132 -4.30 -4.37 -10.82
C VAL A 132 -4.71 -5.45 -11.82
N THR A 133 -5.55 -5.12 -12.81
CA THR A 133 -5.97 -6.08 -13.85
C THR A 133 -4.78 -6.65 -14.59
N ARG A 134 -3.85 -5.81 -15.09
CA ARG A 134 -2.64 -6.27 -15.78
C ARG A 134 -1.77 -7.18 -14.90
N ALA A 135 -1.62 -6.82 -13.63
CA ALA A 135 -0.85 -7.60 -12.66
C ALA A 135 -1.45 -8.99 -12.39
N LEU A 136 -2.79 -9.09 -12.38
CA LEU A 136 -3.49 -10.38 -12.25
C LEU A 136 -3.41 -11.21 -13.53
N ASP A 137 -3.52 -10.58 -14.70
CA ASP A 137 -3.42 -11.27 -15.99
C ASP A 137 -2.03 -11.90 -16.17
N VAL A 138 -0.96 -11.13 -15.93
CA VAL A 138 0.42 -11.63 -16.06
C VAL A 138 0.72 -12.73 -15.03
N ALA A 139 0.21 -12.61 -13.81
CA ALA A 139 0.35 -13.64 -12.78
C ALA A 139 -0.40 -14.92 -13.13
N GLY A 140 -1.60 -14.81 -13.69
CA GLY A 140 -2.41 -15.94 -14.14
C GLY A 140 -1.73 -16.73 -15.26
N ALA A 141 -1.07 -16.05 -16.19
CA ALA A 141 -0.36 -16.68 -17.30
C ALA A 141 0.91 -17.43 -16.85
N ALA A 142 1.60 -16.96 -15.81
CA ALA A 142 2.91 -17.50 -15.43
C ALA A 142 2.90 -18.66 -14.43
N SER A 143 1.74 -18.97 -13.82
CA SER A 143 1.61 -20.05 -12.82
C SER A 143 2.67 -20.00 -11.69
N PRO A 144 2.78 -18.90 -10.93
CA PRO A 144 3.81 -18.74 -9.89
C PRO A 144 3.62 -19.74 -8.74
N PRO A 145 4.57 -19.87 -7.80
CA PRO A 145 4.42 -20.70 -6.60
C PRO A 145 3.10 -20.47 -5.84
N SER A 146 2.61 -21.49 -5.13
CA SER A 146 1.26 -21.48 -4.56
C SER A 146 1.01 -20.40 -3.51
N ASP A 147 2.04 -20.04 -2.76
CA ASP A 147 2.05 -18.93 -1.81
C ASP A 147 1.86 -17.57 -2.49
N VAL A 148 2.53 -17.34 -3.62
CA VAL A 148 2.36 -16.13 -4.44
C VAL A 148 0.95 -16.08 -5.04
N ARG A 149 0.48 -17.19 -5.62
CA ARG A 149 -0.89 -17.28 -6.17
C ARG A 149 -1.98 -17.00 -5.14
N ALA A 150 -1.78 -17.42 -3.89
CA ALA A 150 -2.74 -17.18 -2.82
C ALA A 150 -2.94 -15.67 -2.57
N VAL A 151 -1.87 -14.87 -2.64
CA VAL A 151 -1.96 -13.40 -2.48
C VAL A 151 -2.68 -12.76 -3.65
N HIS A 152 -2.43 -13.20 -4.89
CA HIS A 152 -3.20 -12.74 -6.06
C HIS A 152 -4.69 -13.07 -5.94
N ALA A 153 -5.04 -14.26 -5.47
CA ALA A 153 -6.43 -14.67 -5.28
C ALA A 153 -7.17 -13.78 -4.26
N LEU A 154 -6.50 -13.34 -3.19
CA LEU A 154 -7.06 -12.38 -2.23
C LEU A 154 -7.36 -11.01 -2.87
N SER A 155 -6.59 -10.64 -3.90
CA SER A 155 -6.74 -9.38 -4.62
C SER A 155 -7.99 -9.39 -5.52
N GLY A 156 -8.23 -10.49 -6.24
CA GLY A 156 -9.43 -10.66 -7.07
C GLY A 156 -10.74 -10.81 -6.26
N ALA A 157 -10.67 -11.36 -5.04
CA ALA A 157 -11.83 -11.49 -4.16
C ALA A 157 -12.29 -10.15 -3.53
N GLY A 158 -11.41 -9.14 -3.51
CA GLY A 158 -11.68 -7.82 -2.94
C GLY A 158 -12.54 -6.91 -3.81
N GLU A 159 -12.57 -7.12 -5.12
CA GLU A 159 -13.32 -6.27 -6.07
C GLU A 159 -14.85 -6.26 -5.85
N GLY A 160 -15.37 -7.18 -5.03
CA GLY A 160 -16.79 -7.27 -4.66
C GLY A 160 -17.18 -6.62 -3.32
N ARG A 161 -16.23 -6.07 -2.55
CA ARG A 161 -16.52 -5.41 -1.26
C ARG A 161 -16.48 -3.90 -1.43
N SER A 162 -17.60 -3.30 -1.82
CA SER A 162 -17.80 -1.86 -1.71
C SER A 162 -17.49 -1.39 -0.29
N ALA A 163 -16.63 -0.38 -0.14
CA ALA A 163 -16.43 0.30 1.13
C ALA A 163 -17.80 0.81 1.65
N PRO A 164 -18.06 0.76 2.97
CA PRO A 164 -19.27 1.34 3.51
C PRO A 164 -19.22 2.84 3.22
N THR A 165 -20.12 3.30 2.34
CA THR A 165 -20.37 4.73 2.17
C THR A 165 -20.73 5.28 3.54
N GLY A 166 -19.97 6.27 4.01
CA GLY A 166 -20.17 6.92 5.30
C GLY A 166 -21.53 7.60 5.39
N GLY A 167 -22.56 6.81 5.67
CA GLY A 167 -23.92 7.25 5.89
C GLY A 167 -24.06 7.79 7.31
N HIS A 168 -23.60 9.02 7.54
CA HIS A 168 -24.02 9.80 8.70
C HIS A 168 -25.07 10.83 8.27
N GLN A 169 -26.18 10.36 7.71
CA GLN A 169 -27.42 11.15 7.71
C GLN A 169 -27.98 11.12 9.13
N ARG A 170 -27.71 12.18 9.90
CA ARG A 170 -28.42 12.44 11.15
C ARG A 170 -29.89 12.63 10.81
N GLY A 171 -30.71 11.66 11.20
CA GLY A 171 -32.15 11.77 11.21
C GLY A 171 -32.59 12.97 12.04
N ARG A 172 -33.24 13.93 11.40
CA ARG A 172 -34.23 14.79 12.06
C ARG A 172 -35.51 14.71 11.26
N SER A 173 -36.43 13.88 11.74
CA SER A 173 -37.82 13.93 11.32
C SER A 173 -38.73 13.93 12.55
N LEU A 174 -39.46 15.05 12.64
CA LEU A 174 -40.81 15.23 13.18
C LEU A 174 -41.06 15.00 14.68
N ARG A 175 -41.32 16.12 15.38
CA ARG A 175 -42.61 16.28 16.10
C ARG A 175 -43.17 17.68 15.87
N ARG A 176 -44.15 17.78 14.96
CA ARG A 176 -45.26 18.74 15.07
C ARG A 176 -46.25 18.15 16.07
N ARG A 177 -46.67 18.89 17.09
CA ARG A 177 -48.03 18.91 17.64
C ARG A 177 -48.27 20.24 18.38
N ASP A 178 -49.10 21.07 17.75
CA ASP A 178 -50.22 21.83 18.30
C ASP A 178 -50.18 22.29 19.77
N ARG A 179 -50.27 23.61 19.97
CA ARG A 179 -51.08 24.19 21.03
C ARG A 179 -51.82 25.44 20.53
N VAL A 180 -53.13 25.37 20.67
CA VAL A 180 -54.14 26.41 20.49
C VAL A 180 -54.28 27.23 21.80
N ARG A 181 -54.83 28.45 21.69
CA ARG A 181 -55.35 29.39 22.73
C ARG A 181 -54.29 30.37 23.26
N LEU A 182 -54.49 31.69 23.30
CA LEU A 182 -55.63 32.62 23.15
C LEU A 182 -55.19 33.82 22.31
#